data_AF-A0A3D5TDX3-F1
#
_entry.id   AF-A0A3D5TDX3-F1
#
_cell.length_a   1.000
_cell.length_b   1.000
_cell.length_c   1.000
_cell.angle_alpha   90.00
_cell.angle_beta   90.00
_cell.angle_gamma   90.00
#
_symmetry.space_group_name_H-M   'P 1'
#
loop_
_entity.id
_entity.type
_entity.pdbx_description
1 polymer ?
#
loop_
_entity_poly.entity_id
_entity_poly.type
_entity_poly.pdbx_seq_one_letter_code
_entity_poly.pdbx_strand_id
1 'polypeptide(L)' 'MLFHNAALHTPEALPSILEYMHQNGYTVVPIGSLIYTESYTIDHAGRQSPVQTEAGTSPAPQSNPAA' A
#
# COMPACT_ATOMS: atom_id res chain seq x y z
N MET A 1 -3.14 -2.15 -7.31
CA MET A 1 -3.11 -2.84 -8.62
C MET A 1 -3.20 -4.34 -8.38
N LEU A 2 -3.91 -5.09 -9.22
CA LEU A 2 -4.02 -6.54 -9.12
C LEU A 2 -3.60 -7.17 -10.45
N PHE A 3 -2.59 -8.03 -10.42
CA PHE A 3 -2.12 -8.79 -11.58
C PHE A 3 -2.18 -10.28 -11.28
N HIS A 4 -2.48 -11.08 -12.30
CA HIS A 4 -2.43 -12.54 -12.20
C HIS A 4 -1.02 -13.00 -12.64
N ASN A 5 -0.27 -13.61 -11.72
CA ASN A 5 1.12 -14.05 -11.97
C ASN A 5 1.26 -15.12 -13.09
N ALA A 6 0.18 -15.81 -13.44
CA ALA A 6 0.18 -16.90 -14.41
C ALA A 6 -0.51 -16.56 -15.75
N ALA A 7 -0.91 -15.30 -15.95
CA ALA A 7 -1.52 -14.90 -17.21
C ALA A 7 -0.45 -14.77 -18.30
N LEU A 8 -0.71 -15.43 -19.44
CA LEU A 8 0.24 -15.63 -20.54
C LEU A 8 0.94 -14.34 -21.03
N HIS A 9 0.21 -13.21 -21.02
CA HIS A 9 0.71 -11.92 -21.51
C HIS A 9 1.14 -10.95 -20.40
N THR A 10 0.97 -11.33 -19.13
CA THR A 10 1.39 -10.50 -17.99
C THR A 10 2.91 -10.30 -17.90
N PRO A 11 3.79 -11.30 -18.14
CA PRO A 11 5.24 -11.04 -18.06
C PRO A 11 5.74 -10.07 -19.15
N GLU A 12 5.07 -10.00 -20.29
CA GLU A 12 5.43 -9.11 -21.39
C GLU A 12 4.95 -7.67 -21.17
N ALA A 13 3.78 -7.49 -20.55
CA ALA A 13 3.21 -6.16 -20.29
C ALA A 13 3.74 -5.50 -18.99
N LEU A 14 4.20 -6.30 -18.03
CA LEU A 14 4.64 -5.81 -16.72
C LEU A 14 5.74 -4.73 -16.81
N PRO A 15 6.81 -4.88 -17.62
CA PRO A 15 7.88 -3.89 -17.67
C PRO A 15 7.39 -2.50 -18.14
N SER A 16 6.55 -2.45 -19.18
CA SER A 16 6.02 -1.19 -19.70
C SER A 16 5.09 -0.49 -18.71
N ILE A 17 4.30 -1.25 -17.94
CA ILE A 17 3.44 -0.69 -16.89
C ILE A 17 4.28 -0.10 -15.77
N LEU A 18 5.32 -0.82 -15.31
CA LEU A 18 6.22 -0.35 -14.27
C LEU A 18 6.96 0.92 -14.69
N GLU A 19 7.43 0.98 -15.93
CA GLU A 19 8.13 2.15 -16.48
C GLU A 19 7.21 3.37 -16.60
N TYR A 20 5.99 3.19 -17.10
CA TYR A 20 4.97 4.23 -17.11
C TYR A 20 4.70 4.75 -15.69
N MET A 21 4.53 3.86 -14.71
CA MET A 21 4.29 4.27 -13.32
C MET A 21 5.46 5.07 -12.74
N HIS A 22 6.69 4.62 -13.00
CA HIS A 22 7.89 5.32 -12.54
C HIS A 22 7.98 6.74 -13.14
N GLN A 23 7.71 6.88 -14.44
CA GLN A 23 7.68 8.19 -15.11
C GLN A 23 6.60 9.14 -14.57
N ASN A 24 5.49 8.59 -14.07
CA ASN A 24 4.42 9.36 -13.44
C ASN A 24 4.66 9.64 -11.94
N GLY A 25 5.86 9.33 -11.42
CA GLY A 25 6.23 9.60 -10.03
C GLY A 25 5.72 8.58 -9.02
N TYR A 26 5.22 7.42 -9.48
CA TYR A 26 4.82 6.33 -8.58
C TYR A 26 6.01 5.45 -8.19
N THR A 27 6.03 5.04 -6.92
CA THR A 27 7.00 4.05 -6.41
C THR A 27 6.27 2.73 -6.17
N VAL A 28 6.88 1.63 -6.62
CA VAL A 28 6.37 0.28 -6.36
C VAL A 28 6.95 -0.21 -5.05
N VAL A 29 6.07 -0.43 -4.08
CA VAL A 29 6.43 -0.91 -2.75
C VAL A 29 5.71 -2.24 -2.44
N PRO A 30 6.28 -3.12 -1.60
CA PRO A 30 5.56 -4.27 -1.06
C PRO A 30 4.27 -3.84 -0.37
N ILE A 31 3.23 -4.68 -0.40
CA ILE A 31 1.94 -4.38 0.26
C ILE A 31 2.12 -4.09 1.76
N GLY A 32 3.10 -4.72 2.42
CA GLY A 32 3.43 -4.48 3.82
C GLY A 32 3.80 -3.03 4.12
N SER A 33 4.42 -2.33 3.17
CA SER A 33 4.77 -0.92 3.28
C SER A 33 3.56 0.01 3.13
N LEU A 34 2.36 -0.52 2.84
CA LEU A 34 1.11 0.24 2.84
C LEU A 34 0.26 -0.01 4.09
N ILE A 35 0.66 -0.96 4.94
CA ILE A 35 -0.05 -1.29 6.18
C ILE A 35 0.34 -0.26 7.24
N TYR A 36 -0.64 0.49 7.75
CA TYR A 36 -0.43 1.39 8.90
C TYR A 36 -0.21 0.59 10.19
N THR A 37 0.92 0.82 10.87
CA THR A 37 1.28 0.06 12.08
C THR A 37 1.10 0.87 13.36
N GLU A 38 1.31 2.19 13.32
CA GLU A 38 1.09 3.03 14.49
C GLU A 38 -0.37 3.49 14.51
N SER A 39 -0.98 3.68 15.68
CA SER A 39 -2.33 4.28 15.79
C SER A 39 -3.43 3.63 14.94
N TYR A 40 -3.23 2.40 14.47
CA TYR A 40 -4.19 1.59 13.73
C TYR A 40 -4.17 0.16 14.28
N THR A 41 -5.34 -0.46 14.37
CA THR A 41 -5.51 -1.87 14.72
C THR A 41 -6.09 -2.64 13.54
N ILE A 42 -5.74 -3.93 13.43
CA ILE A 42 -6.28 -4.85 12.43
C ILE A 42 -7.27 -5.77 13.13
N ASP A 43 -8.52 -5.80 12.65
CA ASP A 43 -9.52 -6.71 13.18
C ASP A 43 -9.33 -8.16 12.67
N HIS A 44 -10.13 -9.10 13.19
CA HIS A 44 -10.10 -10.50 12.77
C HIS A 44 -10.45 -10.71 11.28
N ALA A 45 -11.07 -9.71 10.63
CA ALA A 45 -11.39 -9.71 9.21
C ALA A 45 -10.29 -9.05 8.35
N GLY A 46 -9.19 -8.60 8.95
CA GLY A 46 -8.07 -7.95 8.26
C GLY A 46 -8.28 -6.46 7.96
N ARG A 47 -9.27 -5.80 8.58
CA ARG A 47 -9.56 -4.38 8.35
C ARG A 47 -8.79 -3.48 9.31
N GLN A 48 -8.17 -2.44 8.78
CA GLN A 48 -7.48 -1.41 9.56
C GLN A 48 -8.46 -0.36 10.09
N SER A 49 -8.50 -0.16 11.40
CA SER A 49 -9.26 0.90 12.06
C SER A 49 -8.33 1.79 12.89
N PRO A 50 -8.48 3.12 12.86
CA PRO A 50 -7.67 3.99 13.71
C PRO A 50 -7.96 3.70 15.18
N VAL A 51 -6.92 3.69 16.01
CA VAL A 51 -7.04 3.64 17.47
C VAL A 51 -7.71 4.93 17.91
N GLN A 52 -8.89 4.81 18.52
CA GLN A 52 -9.63 5.96 19.02
C GLN A 52 -8.82 6.57 20.19
N THR A 53 -8.05 7.61 19.90
CA THR A 53 -7.35 8.39 20.93
C THR A 53 -8.34 9.41 21.47
N GLU A 54 -8.57 9.41 22.77
CA GLU A 54 -9.56 10.29 23.41
C GLU A 54 -9.30 11.77 23.07
N ALA A 55 -10.36 12.44 22.59
CA ALA A 55 -10.50 13.86 22.31
C ALA A 55 -9.46 14.53 21.38
N GLY A 56 -9.74 14.47 20.06
CA GLY A 56 -9.59 15.65 19.20
C GLY A 56 -8.43 15.68 18.19
N THR A 57 -7.58 14.65 18.13
CA THR A 57 -6.53 14.59 17.09
C THR A 57 -6.71 13.33 16.25
N SER A 58 -7.11 13.52 14.99
CA SER A 58 -7.04 12.47 13.96
C SER A 58 -5.58 11.99 13.89
N PRO A 59 -5.30 10.67 13.86
CA PRO A 59 -3.92 10.19 13.77
C PRO A 59 -3.27 10.82 12.54
N ALA A 60 -2.13 11.49 12.77
CA ALA A 60 -1.36 12.08 11.69
C ALA A 60 -1.00 10.99 10.67
N PRO A 61 -1.01 11.30 9.35
CA PRO A 61 -0.61 10.32 8.35
C PRO A 61 0.83 9.86 8.64
N GLN A 62 0.99 8.56 8.92
CA GLN A 62 2.31 7.95 9.03
C GLN A 62 3.01 8.08 7.69
N SER A 63 4.14 8.78 7.68
CA SER A 63 5.07 8.75 6.57
C SER A 63 5.78 7.41 6.60
N ASN A 64 5.27 6.43 5.85
CA ASN A 64 5.91 5.12 5.79
C ASN A 64 7.20 5.24 4.95
N PRO A 65 8.40 5.00 5.51
CA PRO A 65 9.61 5.00 4.72
C PRO A 65 9.56 3.77 3.80
N ALA A 66 9.74 4.00 2.49
CA ALA A 66 9.97 2.91 1.54
C ALA A 66 11.23 2.16 1.97
N ALA A 67 11.06 0.95 2.49
CA ALA A 67 12.15 0.04 2.85
C ALA A 67 12.70 -0.66 1.59
#